data_AF-A0A3Q9F0A8-F1
#
_entry.id   AF-A0A3Q9F0A8-F1
#
_cell.length_a   1.000
_cell.length_b   1.000
_cell.length_c   1.000
_cell.angle_alpha   90.00
_cell.angle_beta   90.00
_cell.angle_gamma   90.00
#
_symmetry.space_group_name_H-M   'P 1'
#
loop_
_entity.id
_entity.type
_entity.pdbx_description
1 polymer ?
#
loop_
_entity_poly.entity_id
_entity_poly.type
_entity_poly.pdbx_seq_one_letter_code
_entity_poly.pdbx_strand_id
1 'polypeptide(L)'
;MEQAVFESVRYSAVCQECGAELECWGTQALVDARLRWDVESTCSACGAAAAICGGDVPADRRDQMLSEHGPARLRVSSPSAEGVAIMRVLRAELGIDLISAKAVMRRVANGDYSGTLPEMEHLARKLRARGISAVATRP
;
A
#
# COMPACT_ATOMS: atom_id res chain seq x y z
N MET A 1 6.01 19.76 0.56
CA MET A 1 5.02 18.69 0.38
C MET A 1 5.74 17.51 -0.23
N GLU A 2 5.71 16.35 0.44
CA GLU A 2 6.20 15.12 -0.20
C GLU A 2 5.25 14.74 -1.35
N GLN A 3 5.80 14.24 -2.45
CA GLN A 3 5.03 13.85 -3.62
C GLN A 3 4.06 12.71 -3.27
N ALA A 4 2.83 12.75 -3.80
CA ALA A 4 1.91 11.64 -3.66
C ALA A 4 2.48 10.41 -4.36
N VAL A 5 2.34 9.24 -3.73
CA VAL A 5 2.73 7.95 -4.32
C VAL A 5 1.47 7.12 -4.42
N PHE A 6 1.11 6.70 -5.63
CA PHE A 6 -0.12 5.95 -5.87
C PHE A 6 0.10 4.84 -6.88
N GLU A 7 -0.78 3.85 -6.82
CA GLU A 7 -0.92 2.76 -7.79
C GLU A 7 -2.41 2.58 -8.07
N SER A 8 -2.74 2.31 -9.33
CA SER A 8 -4.12 2.07 -9.75
C SER A 8 -4.19 0.82 -10.60
N VAL A 9 -5.30 0.11 -10.51
CA VAL A 9 -5.61 -1.06 -11.33
C VAL A 9 -6.98 -0.89 -11.96
N ARG A 10 -7.13 -1.33 -13.20
CA ARG A 10 -8.40 -1.29 -13.92
C ARG A 10 -9.02 -2.68 -13.97
N TYR A 11 -10.33 -2.77 -13.78
CA TYR A 11 -11.06 -4.03 -13.91
C TYR A 11 -12.51 -3.78 -14.31
N SER A 12 -13.18 -4.84 -14.76
CA SER A 12 -14.61 -4.81 -15.08
C SER A 12 -15.42 -5.55 -14.01
N ALA A 13 -16.66 -5.10 -13.78
CA ALA A 13 -17.62 -5.75 -12.89
C ALA A 13 -19.05 -5.66 -13.49
N VAL A 14 -20.06 -6.20 -12.79
CA VAL A 14 -21.47 -6.18 -13.25
C VAL A 14 -22.26 -5.05 -12.58
N CYS A 15 -22.90 -4.21 -13.40
CA CYS A 15 -23.64 -3.05 -12.94
C CYS A 15 -24.86 -3.51 -12.15
N GLN A 16 -24.97 -3.10 -10.89
CA GLN A 16 -26.08 -3.50 -10.02
C GLN A 16 -27.41 -2.85 -10.44
N GLU A 17 -27.38 -1.78 -11.25
CA GLU A 17 -28.58 -1.09 -11.72
C GLU A 17 -29.13 -1.67 -13.03
N CYS A 18 -28.27 -1.98 -14.01
CA CYS A 18 -28.71 -2.39 -15.35
C CYS A 18 -28.16 -3.74 -15.84
N GLY A 19 -27.24 -4.37 -15.10
CA GLY A 19 -26.64 -5.65 -15.45
C GLY A 19 -25.55 -5.59 -16.54
N ALA A 20 -25.29 -4.43 -17.15
CA ALA A 20 -24.21 -4.25 -18.11
C ALA A 20 -22.83 -4.33 -17.44
N GLU A 21 -21.77 -4.48 -18.24
CA GLU A 21 -20.41 -4.33 -17.75
C GLU A 21 -20.17 -2.89 -17.24
N LEU A 22 -19.54 -2.76 -16.09
CA LEU A 22 -19.04 -1.48 -15.56
C LEU A 22 -17.52 -1.48 -15.52
N GLU A 23 -16.96 -0.31 -15.77
CA GLU A 23 -15.52 -0.07 -15.66
C GLU A 23 -15.20 0.40 -14.24
N CYS A 24 -14.17 -0.17 -13.63
CA CYS A 24 -13.69 0.18 -12.30
C CYS A 24 -12.20 0.55 -12.32
N TRP A 25 -11.84 1.51 -11.47
CA TRP A 25 -10.46 1.83 -11.11
C TRP A 25 -10.29 1.71 -9.61
N GLY A 26 -9.47 0.76 -9.17
CA GLY A 26 -9.05 0.70 -7.77
C GLY A 26 -7.71 1.39 -7.59
N THR A 27 -7.65 2.40 -6.73
CA THR A 27 -6.44 3.18 -6.44
C THR A 27 -6.04 3.02 -4.97
N GLN A 28 -4.75 2.87 -4.71
CA GLN A 28 -4.17 3.06 -3.39
C GLN A 28 -3.16 4.19 -3.47
N ALA A 29 -3.23 5.13 -2.53
CA ALA A 29 -2.39 6.31 -2.54
C ALA A 29 -1.86 6.65 -1.13
N LEU A 30 -0.63 7.12 -1.08
CA LEU A 30 -0.04 7.75 0.08
C LEU A 30 -0.10 9.27 -0.09
N VAL A 31 -1.05 9.90 0.62
CA VAL A 31 -1.32 11.33 0.57
C VAL A 31 -1.38 11.86 2.00
N ASP A 32 -0.71 12.99 2.27
CA ASP A 32 -0.61 13.58 3.62
C ASP A 32 -0.12 12.60 4.69
N ALA A 33 0.87 11.78 4.34
CA ALA A 33 1.44 10.73 5.20
C ALA A 33 0.42 9.68 5.69
N ARG A 34 -0.69 9.52 4.96
CA ARG A 34 -1.71 8.50 5.22
C ARG A 34 -1.95 7.67 3.96
N LEU A 35 -2.04 6.37 4.16
CA LEU A 35 -2.56 5.47 3.14
C LEU A 35 -4.06 5.73 2.99
N ARG A 36 -4.48 5.86 1.75
CA ARG A 36 -5.87 5.98 1.32
C ARG A 36 -6.08 5.04 0.16
N TRP A 37 -7.34 4.70 -0.07
CA TRP A 37 -7.75 3.98 -1.24
C TRP A 37 -9.12 4.45 -1.67
N ASP A 38 -9.40 4.22 -2.95
CA ASP A 38 -10.70 4.43 -3.55
C ASP A 38 -10.92 3.40 -4.65
N VAL A 39 -12.19 3.11 -4.93
CA VAL A 39 -12.63 2.47 -6.15
C VAL A 39 -13.63 3.41 -6.81
N GLU A 40 -13.28 3.90 -7.99
CA GLU A 40 -14.19 4.63 -8.85
C GLU A 40 -14.77 3.68 -9.90
N SER A 41 -16.05 3.85 -10.21
CA SER A 41 -16.74 3.00 -11.17
C SER A 41 -17.74 3.79 -12.00
N THR A 42 -17.85 3.42 -13.28
CA THR A 42 -18.77 4.04 -14.24
C THR A 42 -19.37 3.00 -15.17
N CYS A 43 -20.69 3.03 -15.34
CA CYS A 43 -21.41 2.22 -16.33
C CYS A 43 -21.84 3.11 -17.50
N SER A 44 -21.30 2.84 -18.69
CA SER A 44 -21.63 3.59 -19.90
C SER A 44 -23.05 3.33 -20.42
N ALA A 45 -23.67 2.20 -20.04
CA ALA A 45 -24.99 1.82 -20.52
C ALA A 45 -26.14 2.59 -19.83
N CYS A 46 -26.09 2.77 -18.51
CA CYS A 46 -27.12 3.46 -17.74
C CYS A 46 -26.65 4.78 -17.10
N GLY A 47 -25.36 5.09 -17.15
CA GLY A 47 -24.78 6.30 -16.55
C GLY A 47 -24.53 6.21 -15.04
N ALA A 48 -24.77 5.06 -14.42
CA ALA A 48 -24.47 4.85 -13.00
C ALA A 48 -22.98 5.07 -12.72
N ALA A 49 -22.68 5.80 -11.65
CA ALA A 49 -21.31 6.04 -11.20
C ALA A 49 -21.24 5.99 -9.68
N ALA A 50 -20.15 5.42 -9.16
CA ALA A 50 -19.92 5.32 -7.73
C ALA A 50 -18.43 5.47 -7.39
N ALA A 51 -18.17 6.08 -6.23
CA ALA A 51 -16.85 6.12 -5.60
C ALA A 51 -16.95 5.50 -4.20
N ILE A 52 -16.14 4.49 -3.93
CA ILE A 52 -16.08 3.80 -2.63
C ILE A 52 -14.71 4.06 -2.04
N CYS A 53 -14.65 4.52 -0.79
CA CYS A 53 -13.39 4.77 -0.10
C CYS A 53 -13.54 4.58 1.42
N GLY A 54 -12.41 4.51 2.12
CA GLY A 54 -12.35 4.48 3.58
C GLY A 54 -12.12 3.08 4.16
N GLY A 55 -11.75 3.01 5.43
CA GLY A 55 -11.28 1.76 6.05
C GLY A 55 -9.97 1.26 5.42
N ASP A 56 -9.70 -0.03 5.57
CA ASP A 56 -8.55 -0.69 4.96
C ASP A 56 -8.78 -1.00 3.48
N VAL A 57 -7.70 -1.03 2.69
CA VAL A 57 -7.78 -1.43 1.29
C VAL A 57 -8.35 -2.86 1.19
N PRO A 58 -9.36 -3.11 0.33
CA PRO A 58 -9.87 -4.47 0.16
C PRO A 58 -8.76 -5.41 -0.35
N ALA A 59 -8.71 -6.62 0.20
CA ALA A 59 -7.62 -7.56 -0.04
C ALA A 59 -7.48 -7.93 -1.53
N ASP A 60 -8.60 -8.09 -2.24
CA ASP A 60 -8.63 -8.38 -3.67
C ASP A 60 -8.06 -7.22 -4.51
N ARG A 61 -8.30 -5.97 -4.10
CA ARG A 61 -7.73 -4.78 -4.76
C ARG A 61 -6.23 -4.71 -4.55
N ARG A 62 -5.78 -4.96 -3.33
CA ARG A 62 -4.36 -5.04 -2.98
C ARG A 62 -3.65 -6.15 -3.77
N ASP A 63 -4.25 -7.33 -3.86
CA ASP A 63 -3.68 -8.46 -4.60
C ASP A 63 -3.63 -8.17 -6.11
N GLN A 64 -4.64 -7.50 -6.67
CA GLN A 64 -4.59 -7.06 -8.06
C GLN A 64 -3.48 -6.04 -8.30
N MET A 65 -3.29 -5.06 -7.40
CA MET A 65 -2.17 -4.11 -7.49
C MET A 65 -0.83 -4.84 -7.49
N LEU A 66 -0.65 -5.80 -6.58
CA LEU A 66 0.57 -6.62 -6.52
C LEU A 66 0.79 -7.45 -7.78
N SER A 67 -0.28 -7.99 -8.38
CA SER A 67 -0.20 -8.78 -9.61
C SER A 67 0.13 -7.92 -10.84
N GLU A 68 -0.45 -6.72 -10.93
CA GLU A 68 -0.30 -5.84 -12.11
C GLU A 68 1.03 -5.07 -12.06
N HIS A 69 1.39 -4.55 -10.89
CA HIS A 69 2.54 -3.66 -10.71
C HIS A 69 3.80 -4.36 -10.20
N GLY A 70 3.65 -5.58 -9.68
CA GLY A 70 4.69 -6.29 -8.94
C GLY A 70 4.91 -5.74 -7.53
N PRO A 71 5.53 -6.53 -6.64
CA PRO A 71 5.79 -6.11 -5.26
C PRO A 71 6.91 -5.06 -5.19
N ALA A 72 6.65 -3.96 -4.50
CA ALA A 72 7.70 -3.06 -4.01
C ALA A 72 8.35 -3.65 -2.75
N ARG A 73 9.63 -3.33 -2.53
CA ARG A 73 10.41 -3.77 -1.36
C ARG A 73 10.84 -2.57 -0.52
N LEU A 74 10.87 -2.77 0.79
CA LEU A 74 11.46 -1.80 1.73
C LEU A 74 12.95 -2.09 1.91
N ARG A 75 13.80 -1.10 1.64
CA ARG A 75 15.26 -1.16 1.85
C ARG A 75 15.67 -0.20 2.96
N VAL A 76 16.55 -0.66 3.85
CA VAL A 76 17.11 0.13 4.96
C VAL A 76 18.63 -0.01 4.92
N SER A 77 19.37 1.09 5.07
CA SER A 77 20.84 1.10 4.91
C SER A 77 21.60 0.42 6.05
N SER A 78 21.08 0.42 7.28
CA SER A 78 21.75 -0.18 8.46
C SER A 78 20.77 -0.84 9.44
N PRO A 79 20.03 -1.89 8.99
CA PRO A 79 18.90 -2.44 9.73
C PRO A 79 19.28 -3.08 11.07
N SER A 80 20.51 -3.60 11.21
CA SER A 80 20.99 -4.25 12.44
C SER A 80 21.28 -3.26 13.57
N ALA A 81 21.86 -2.10 13.25
CA ALA A 81 22.17 -1.06 14.23
C ALA A 81 20.89 -0.37 14.78
N GLU A 82 19.83 -0.34 13.98
CA GLU A 82 18.61 0.42 14.27
C GLU A 82 17.40 -0.47 14.61
N GLY A 83 17.63 -1.77 14.84
CA GLY A 83 16.57 -2.79 14.92
C GLY A 83 15.44 -2.49 15.91
N VAL A 84 15.75 -1.90 17.08
CA VAL A 84 14.71 -1.50 18.06
C VAL A 84 13.84 -0.36 17.54
N ALA A 85 14.44 0.64 16.90
CA ALA A 85 13.72 1.78 16.35
C ALA A 85 12.86 1.36 15.15
N ILE A 86 13.38 0.48 14.29
CA ILE A 86 12.64 -0.13 13.18
C ILE A 86 11.44 -0.93 13.70
N MET A 87 11.64 -1.83 14.67
CA MET A 87 10.55 -2.60 15.26
C MET A 87 9.47 -1.70 15.88
N ARG A 88 9.85 -0.58 16.51
CA ARG A 88 8.88 0.38 17.06
C ARG A 88 8.01 1.00 15.96
N VAL A 89 8.59 1.37 14.82
CA VAL A 89 7.84 1.88 13.67
C VAL A 89 6.92 0.79 13.11
N LEU A 90 7.44 -0.42 12.87
CA LEU A 90 6.66 -1.53 12.31
C LEU A 90 5.44 -1.88 13.19
N ARG A 91 5.60 -1.90 14.52
CA ARG A 91 4.48 -2.15 15.44
C ARG A 91 3.41 -1.07 15.36
N ALA A 92 3.83 0.20 15.35
CA ALA A 92 2.90 1.32 15.33
C ALA A 92 2.12 1.41 14.02
N GLU A 93 2.79 1.16 12.89
CA GLU A 93 2.19 1.36 11.57
C GLU A 93 1.47 0.12 11.05
N LEU A 94 1.85 -1.10 11.48
CA LEU A 94 1.20 -2.34 11.07
C LEU A 94 0.22 -2.89 12.12
N GLY A 95 0.14 -2.29 13.31
CA GLY A 95 -0.73 -2.76 14.39
C GLY A 95 -0.34 -4.13 14.96
N ILE A 96 0.91 -4.57 14.78
CA ILE A 96 1.38 -5.92 15.14
C ILE A 96 2.05 -5.99 16.52
N ASP A 97 2.05 -7.19 17.10
CA ASP A 97 2.77 -7.49 18.34
C ASP A 97 4.30 -7.49 18.15
N LEU A 98 5.04 -7.66 19.26
CA LEU A 98 6.51 -7.65 19.26
C LEU A 98 7.14 -8.84 18.50
N ILE A 99 6.53 -10.02 18.58
CA ILE A 99 7.03 -11.24 17.91
C ILE A 99 6.91 -11.07 16.41
N SER A 100 5.73 -10.64 15.96
CA SER A 100 5.42 -10.31 14.58
C SER A 100 6.35 -9.20 14.06
N ALA A 101 6.58 -8.14 14.85
CA ALA A 101 7.48 -7.07 14.47
C ALA A 101 8.94 -7.53 14.33
N LYS A 102 9.40 -8.44 15.19
CA LYS A 102 10.74 -9.03 15.09
C LYS A 102 10.87 -9.88 13.82
N ALA A 103 9.83 -10.63 13.46
CA ALA A 103 9.79 -11.40 12.22
C ALA A 103 9.82 -10.49 10.98
N VAL A 104 9.02 -9.42 10.97
CA VAL A 104 9.03 -8.41 9.89
C VAL A 104 10.38 -7.72 9.81
N MET A 105 10.97 -7.32 10.93
CA MET A 105 12.30 -6.68 10.96
C MET A 105 13.37 -7.59 10.32
N ARG A 106 13.35 -8.90 10.60
CA ARG A 106 14.27 -9.84 9.93
C ARG A 106 14.06 -9.86 8.41
N ARG A 107 12.81 -9.84 7.94
CA ARG A 107 12.52 -9.74 6.50
C ARG A 107 13.02 -8.42 5.92
N VAL A 108 12.86 -7.30 6.62
CA VAL A 108 13.41 -6.00 6.19
C VAL A 108 14.94 -6.06 6.11
N ALA A 109 15.61 -6.63 7.11
CA ALA A 109 17.06 -6.77 7.13
C ALA A 109 17.59 -7.63 5.97
N ASN A 110 16.84 -8.65 5.58
CA ASN A 110 17.16 -9.51 4.43
C ASN A 110 16.72 -8.88 3.08
N GLY A 111 15.95 -7.80 3.09
CA GLY A 111 15.39 -7.21 1.88
C GLY A 111 14.21 -7.99 1.27
N ASP A 112 13.56 -8.82 2.07
CA ASP A 112 12.44 -9.71 1.69
C ASP A 112 11.07 -9.23 2.19
N TYR A 113 11.02 -8.02 2.76
CA TYR A 113 9.76 -7.40 3.13
C TYR A 113 9.22 -6.57 1.96
N SER A 114 7.98 -6.85 1.58
CA SER A 114 7.35 -6.31 0.38
C SER A 114 5.86 -6.06 0.56
N GLY A 115 5.32 -5.20 -0.29
CA GLY A 115 3.91 -4.84 -0.41
C GLY A 115 3.70 -3.97 -1.64
N THR A 116 2.61 -3.22 -1.69
CA THR A 116 2.39 -2.23 -2.75
C THR A 116 3.40 -1.07 -2.59
N LEU A 117 3.63 -0.27 -3.64
CA LEU A 117 4.53 0.88 -3.53
C LEU A 117 4.05 1.91 -2.49
N PRO A 118 2.76 2.28 -2.39
CA PRO A 118 2.29 3.17 -1.35
C PRO A 118 2.56 2.62 0.06
N GLU A 119 2.32 1.32 0.31
CA GLU A 119 2.61 0.67 1.59
C GLU A 119 4.09 0.75 1.97
N MET A 120 4.98 0.42 1.03
CA MET A 120 6.42 0.44 1.29
C MET A 120 6.94 1.86 1.47
N GLU A 121 6.44 2.81 0.69
CA GLU A 121 6.84 4.22 0.83
C GLU A 121 6.33 4.82 2.14
N HIS A 122 5.14 4.42 2.61
CA HIS A 122 4.63 4.84 3.92
C HIS A 122 5.61 4.45 5.03
N LEU A 123 6.05 3.19 5.06
CA LEU A 123 7.04 2.73 6.03
C LEU A 123 8.39 3.41 5.86
N ALA A 124 8.85 3.62 4.62
CA ALA A 124 10.10 4.32 4.34
C ALA A 124 10.08 5.75 4.89
N ARG A 125 8.98 6.49 4.71
CA ARG A 125 8.81 7.86 5.26
C ARG A 125 8.78 7.85 6.79
N LYS A 126 8.08 6.89 7.40
CA LYS A 126 8.03 6.76 8.87
C LYS A 126 9.39 6.45 9.47
N LEU A 127 10.21 5.66 8.80
CA LEU A 127 11.59 5.40 9.17
C LEU A 127 12.46 6.65 8.99
N ARG A 128 12.38 7.33 7.83
CA ARG A 128 13.10 8.58 7.57
C ARG A 128 12.78 9.69 8.58
N ALA A 129 11.51 9.81 9.00
CA ALA A 129 11.10 10.73 10.06
C ALA A 129 11.72 10.42 11.44
N ARG A 130 12.34 9.24 11.61
CA ARG A 130 13.11 8.84 12.81
C ARG A 130 14.62 8.86 12.58
N GLY A 131 15.09 9.41 11.46
CA GLY A 131 16.50 9.47 11.09
C GLY A 131 17.05 8.18 10.47
N ILE A 132 16.18 7.20 10.18
CA ILE A 132 16.57 5.92 9.59
C ILE A 132 16.52 6.03 8.07
N SER A 133 17.66 5.79 7.40
CA SER A 133 17.74 5.80 5.94
C SER A 133 16.97 4.61 5.35
N ALA A 134 15.84 4.90 4.70
CA ALA A 134 14.95 3.91 4.11
C ALA A 134 14.34 4.39 2.80
N VAL A 135 14.17 3.46 1.85
CA VAL A 135 13.57 3.70 0.54
C VAL A 135 12.64 2.55 0.13
N ALA A 136 11.56 2.87 -0.59
CA ALA A 136 10.75 1.90 -1.30
C ALA A 136 11.27 1.73 -2.73
N THR A 137 11.50 0.50 -3.16
CA THR A 137 12.06 0.19 -4.48
C THR A 137 11.26 -0.89 -5.17
N ARG A 138 10.98 -0.72 -6.47
CA ARG A 138 10.67 -1.85 -7.36
C ARG A 138 11.97 -2.34 -8.02
N PRO A 139 12.02 -3.62 -8.45
CA PRO A 139 13.09 -4.10 -9.33
C PRO A 139 13.25 -3.25 -10.58
#